data_AF-A0A3D3IEN9-F1
#
_entry.id   AF-A0A3D3IEN9-F1
#
_cell.length_a   1.000
_cell.length_b   1.000
_cell.length_c   1.000
_cell.angle_alpha   90.00
_cell.angle_beta   90.00
_cell.angle_gamma   90.00
#
_symmetry.space_group_name_H-M   'P 1'
#
loop_
_entity.id
_entity.type
_entity.pdbx_description
1 polymer ?
#
loop_
_entity_poly.entity_id
_entity_poly.type
_entity_poly.pdbx_seq_one_letter_code
_entity_poly.pdbx_strand_id
1 'polypeptide(L)' 'ELYQTAEEYGTIAHVFSTYETREIANGPVTNRGINSIQLYKDTNRYYVVNIFWCAESMGFVLPEKYLK' A
#
# COMPACT_ATOMS: atom_id res chain seq x y z
N GLU A 1 0.83 7.24 5.22
CA GLU A 1 1.38 5.87 5.15
C GLU A 1 1.62 5.37 6.56
N LEU A 2 1.11 4.19 6.90
CA LEU A 2 1.22 3.59 8.23
C LEU A 2 2.24 2.45 8.27
N TYR A 3 2.34 1.66 7.21
CA TYR A 3 3.23 0.50 7.13
C TYR A 3 3.51 0.14 5.68
N GLN A 4 4.70 -0.39 5.38
CA GLN A 4 4.98 -1.01 4.09
C GLN A 4 5.80 -2.30 4.25
N THR A 5 5.54 -3.27 3.38
CA THR A 5 6.40 -4.45 3.18
C THR A 5 6.58 -4.69 1.69
N ALA A 6 7.77 -5.13 1.30
CA ALA A 6 8.14 -5.32 -0.09
C ALA A 6 8.86 -6.65 -0.27
N GLU A 7 8.50 -7.36 -1.34
CA GLU A 7 9.18 -8.57 -1.80
C GLU A 7 9.66 -8.35 -3.24
N GLU A 8 10.87 -8.81 -3.56
CA GLU A 8 11.49 -8.62 -4.87
C GLU A 8 12.08 -9.92 -5.43
N TYR A 9 11.92 -10.14 -6.74
CA TYR A 9 12.58 -11.20 -7.48
C TYR A 9 12.88 -10.76 -8.92
N GLY A 10 14.17 -10.61 -9.27
CA GLY A 10 14.60 -10.13 -10.58
C GLY A 10 14.04 -8.73 -10.87
N THR A 11 13.27 -8.58 -11.95
CA THR A 11 12.62 -7.31 -12.34
C THR A 11 11.24 -7.12 -11.70
N ILE A 12 10.80 -8.03 -10.83
CA ILE A 12 9.48 -7.99 -10.19
C ILE A 12 9.64 -7.46 -8.78
N ALA A 13 8.84 -6.46 -8.42
CA ALA A 13 8.69 -6.01 -7.04
C ALA A 13 7.20 -5.89 -6.69
N HIS A 14 6.83 -6.39 -5.51
CA HIS A 14 5.49 -6.28 -4.96
C HIS A 14 5.55 -5.56 -3.62
N VAL A 15 4.73 -4.53 -3.45
CA VAL A 15 4.66 -3.74 -2.22
C VAL A 15 3.24 -3.77 -1.68
N PHE A 16 3.10 -4.15 -0.42
CA PHE A 16 1.88 -3.92 0.35
C PHE A 16 2.09 -2.67 1.20
N SER A 17 1.24 -1.67 0.95
CA SER A 17 1.31 -0.34 1.54
C SER A 17 0.01 -0.09 2.31
N THR A 18 0.11 0.06 3.63
CA THR A 18 -1.05 0.36 4.48
C THR A 18 -1.20 1.86 4.60
N TYR A 19 -2.35 2.35 4.15
CA TYR A 19 -2.62 3.76 4.07
C TYR A 19 -3.70 4.19 5.05
N GLU A 20 -3.68 5.50 5.34
CA GLU A 20 -4.82 6.24 5.86
C GLU A 20 -5.03 7.47 4.99
N THR A 21 -6.28 7.91 4.87
CA THR A 21 -6.67 9.12 4.14
C THR A 21 -7.23 10.12 5.13
N ARG A 22 -6.90 11.40 4.92
CA ARG A 22 -7.44 12.56 5.64
C ARG A 22 -7.77 13.63 4.62
N GLU A 23 -8.87 14.35 4.81
CA GLU A 23 -9.24 15.47 3.92
C GLU A 23 -8.31 16.68 4.06
N ILE A 24 -7.71 16.84 5.25
CA ILE A 24 -6.71 17.86 5.56
C ILE A 24 -5.59 17.23 6.38
N ALA A 25 -4.38 17.80 6.33
CA ALA A 25 -3.17 17.20 6.90
C ALA A 25 -3.31 16.75 8.37
N ASN A 26 -4.00 17.54 9.21
CA ASN A 26 -4.22 17.25 10.63
C ASN A 26 -5.69 16.91 10.96
N GLY A 27 -6.48 16.55 9.95
CA GLY A 27 -7.90 16.23 10.08
C GLY A 27 -8.11 14.80 10.59
N PRO A 28 -9.35 14.39 10.90
CA PRO A 28 -9.64 13.01 11.24
C PRO A 28 -9.32 12.07 10.08
N VAL A 29 -8.99 10.81 10.41
CA VAL A 29 -8.86 9.73 9.42
C VAL A 29 -10.23 9.45 8.82
N THR A 30 -10.34 9.50 7.49
CA THR A 30 -11.57 9.25 6.75
C THR A 30 -11.61 7.88 6.10
N ASN A 31 -10.46 7.27 5.81
CA ASN A 31 -10.39 5.92 5.29
C ASN A 31 -9.04 5.27 5.62
N ARG A 32 -9.00 3.94 5.60
CA ARG A 32 -7.78 3.12 5.75
C ARG A 32 -7.87 1.90 4.86
N GLY A 33 -6.75 1.31 4.51
CA GLY A 33 -6.72 0.12 3.67
C GLY A 33 -5.30 -0.29 3.29
N ILE A 34 -5.20 -1.27 2.40
CA ILE A 34 -3.93 -1.73 1.83
C ILE A 34 -3.96 -1.55 0.33
N ASN A 35 -2.91 -0.93 -0.20
CA ASN A 35 -2.54 -0.96 -1.61
C ASN A 35 -1.63 -2.16 -1.85
N SER A 36 -2.01 -3.02 -2.80
CA SER A 36 -1.15 -4.01 -3.45
C SER A 36 -0.59 -3.38 -4.72
N ILE A 37 0.68 -2.99 -4.66
CA ILE A 37 1.37 -2.29 -5.75
C ILE A 37 2.30 -3.29 -6.44
N GLN A 38 2.10 -3.49 -7.73
CA GLN A 38 3.02 -4.26 -8.57
C GLN A 38 3.90 -3.31 -9.36
N LEU A 39 5.21 -3.51 -9.22
CA LEU A 39 6.24 -2.71 -9.84
C LEU A 39 7.10 -3.57 -10.78
N TYR A 40 7.45 -2.98 -11.92
CA TYR A 40 8.56 -3.42 -12.76
C TYR A 40 9.80 -2.64 -12.38
N LYS A 41 10.87 -3.34 -12.00
CA LYS A 41 12.19 -2.78 -11.65
C LYS A 41 13.11 -2.92 -12.85
N ASP A 42 13.51 -1.81 -13.43
CA ASP A 42 14.65 -1.76 -14.35
C ASP A 42 15.97 -1.61 -13.57
N THR A 43 17.08 -1.36 -14.27
CA THR A 43 18.41 -1.26 -13.66
C THR A 43 18.49 -0.27 -12.48
N ASN A 44 17.74 0.84 -12.48
CA ASN A 44 17.83 1.89 -11.44
C ASN A 44 16.48 2.55 -11.08
N ARG A 45 15.35 2.03 -11.57
CA ARG A 45 14.04 2.66 -11.44
C ARG A 45 12.92 1.63 -11.35
N TYR A 46 11.91 2.00 -10.57
CA TYR A 46 10.65 1.26 -10.48
C TYR A 46 9.56 1.96 -11.31
N TYR A 47 8.78 1.16 -12.02
CA TYR A 47 7.62 1.57 -12.79
C TYR A 47 6.39 0.89 -12.24
N VAL A 48 5.33 1.66 -11.99
CA VAL A 48 4.05 1.10 -11.58
C VAL A 48 3.44 0.35 -12.75
N VAL A 49 3.24 -0.96 -12.57
CA VAL A 49 2.54 -1.80 -13.54
C VAL A 49 1.06 -1.86 -13.17
N ASN A 50 0.76 -2.06 -11.88
CA ASN A 50 -0.60 -2.11 -11.38
C ASN A 50 -0.68 -1.62 -9.93
N ILE A 51 -1.83 -1.06 -9.57
CA ILE A 51 -2.22 -0.81 -8.19
C ILE A 51 -3.62 -1.39 -8.03
N PHE A 52 -3.75 -2.30 -7.06
CA PHE A 52 -5.02 -2.78 -6.57
C PHE A 52 -5.13 -2.44 -5.08
N TRP A 53 -6.33 -2.16 -4.58
CA TRP A 53 -6.50 -1.78 -3.18
C TRP A 53 -7.71 -2.44 -2.55
N CYS A 54 -7.64 -2.61 -1.22
CA CYS A 54 -8.73 -3.06 -0.39
C CYS A 54 -8.88 -2.10 0.80
N ALA A 55 -10.03 -1.44 0.90
CA ALA A 55 -10.34 -0.49 1.97
C ALA A 55 -11.06 -1.17 3.14
N GLU A 56 -10.88 -0.68 4.37
CA GLU A 56 -11.63 -1.17 5.53
C GLU A 56 -13.14 -0.97 5.36
N SER A 57 -13.55 0.07 4.63
CA SER A 57 -14.96 0.36 4.31
C SER A 57 -15.64 -0.74 3.47
N MET A 58 -14.87 -1.65 2.86
CA MET A 58 -15.39 -2.84 2.17
C MET A 58 -15.73 -3.98 3.13
N GLY A 59 -15.51 -3.80 4.45
CA GLY A 59 -15.81 -4.79 5.49
C GLY A 59 -14.62 -5.68 5.88
N PHE A 60 -13.42 -5.42 5.35
CA PHE A 60 -12.21 -6.16 5.68
C PHE A 60 -11.40 -5.43 6.75
N VAL A 61 -11.15 -6.07 7.89
CA VAL A 61 -10.37 -5.47 9.00
C VAL A 61 -8.88 -5.49 8.66
N LEU A 62 -8.16 -4.39 8.94
CA LEU A 62 -6.72 -4.35 8.76
C LEU A 62 -5.99 -5.34 9.69
N PRO A 63 -5.19 -6.29 9.14
CA PRO A 63 -4.40 -7.19 9.96
C PRO A 63 -3.32 -6.45 10.76
N GLU A 64 -3.11 -6.82 12.03
CA GLU A 64 -2.12 -6.17 12.91
C GLU A 64 -0.69 -6.19 12.34
N LYS A 65 -0.33 -7.25 11.60
CA LYS A 65 0.98 -7.37 10.95
C LYS A 65 1.28 -6.27 9.91
N TYR A 66 0.26 -5.53 9.49
CA TYR A 66 0.36 -4.44 8.53
C TYR A 66 0.13 -3.07 9.20
N LEU A 67 0.29 -2.95 10.52
CA LEU A 67 0.03 -1.72 11.28
C LEU A 67 1.24 -1.19 12.09
N LYS A 68 2.45 -1.75 11.92
CA LYS A 68 3.62 -1.44 12.76
C LYS A 68 4.89 -1.20 11.99
#